data_AF-A0A3D5FQV7-F1
#
_entry.id   AF-A0A3D5FQV7-F1
#
_cell.length_a   1.000
_cell.length_b   1.000
_cell.length_c   1.000
_cell.angle_alpha   90.00
_cell.angle_beta   90.00
_cell.angle_gamma   90.00
#
_symmetry.space_group_name_H-M   'P 1'
#
loop_
_entity.id
_entity.type
_entity.pdbx_description
1 polymer ?
#
loop_
_entity_poly.entity_id
_entity_poly.type
_entity_poly.pdbx_seq_one_letter_code
_entity_poly.pdbx_strand_id
1 'polypeptide(L)'
;MLGFPSTMSSQDGPTALYLGRRLSFLVIRWVGCCVGGVLALLVAVRAQLAILDVQTVSGGLATGGLVLFASLRFVLRFGSVRRAGSLLVGLPLVMVLMGSLATTHFPPSNFKSDEVRAEWTHLHPTLRHALWVARLGDPTLVLTDPRRGPHDYRLMGLRLPFTSRHYPQSDGYAHAVDLRVHDAGDLQNWARQGLFLLMGLRAERHVGTADHLHISLPVKDPSAI
;
A
#
# COMPACT_ATOMS: atom_id res chain seq x y z
N MET A 1 -65.32 -0.14 -47.57
CA MET A 1 -65.08 -0.25 -46.12
C MET A 1 -64.12 -1.40 -45.89
N LEU A 2 -62.81 -1.12 -45.82
CA LEU A 2 -61.78 -2.08 -45.41
C LEU A 2 -60.78 -1.29 -44.55
N GLY A 3 -60.86 -1.49 -43.24
CA GLY A 3 -59.92 -0.94 -42.28
C GLY A 3 -58.67 -1.82 -42.20
N PHE A 4 -57.50 -1.22 -42.29
CA PHE A 4 -56.24 -1.87 -41.94
C PHE A 4 -55.84 -1.50 -40.50
N PRO A 5 -55.25 -2.44 -39.74
CA PRO A 5 -55.02 -2.28 -38.31
C PRO A 5 -53.75 -1.49 -38.02
N SER A 6 -53.83 -0.71 -36.95
CA SER A 6 -52.75 0.04 -36.31
C SER A 6 -51.54 -0.85 -36.02
N THR A 7 -50.37 -0.50 -36.55
CA THR A 7 -49.11 -1.11 -36.14
C THR A 7 -48.77 -0.65 -34.72
N MET A 8 -48.61 -1.63 -33.84
CA MET A 8 -48.18 -1.48 -32.45
C MET A 8 -46.86 -0.71 -32.38
N SER A 9 -46.85 0.31 -31.53
CA SER A 9 -45.68 1.03 -31.04
C SER A 9 -44.71 0.05 -30.33
N SER A 10 -43.59 -0.29 -30.97
CA SER A 10 -42.42 -0.84 -30.28
C SER A 10 -41.52 0.30 -29.79
N GLN A 11 -41.86 0.87 -28.63
CA GLN A 11 -41.08 1.91 -27.94
C GLN A 11 -40.03 1.34 -26.96
N ASP A 12 -39.48 0.15 -27.22
CA ASP A 12 -38.51 -0.51 -26.32
C ASP A 12 -37.06 -0.54 -26.86
N GLY A 13 -36.61 0.51 -27.54
CA GLY A 13 -35.22 0.57 -28.03
C GLY A 13 -34.71 1.97 -28.27
N PRO A 14 -34.25 2.68 -27.21
CA PRO A 14 -32.81 2.98 -27.08
C PRO A 14 -32.30 3.15 -25.62
N THR A 15 -33.17 3.06 -24.63
CA THR A 15 -32.89 3.40 -23.21
C THR A 15 -32.03 2.35 -22.51
N ALA A 16 -32.30 1.06 -22.72
CA ALA A 16 -31.53 -0.03 -22.13
C ALA A 16 -30.06 -0.04 -22.62
N LEU A 17 -29.83 0.23 -23.90
CA LEU A 17 -28.50 0.26 -24.52
C LEU A 17 -27.69 1.49 -24.05
N TYR A 18 -28.35 2.62 -23.85
CA TYR A 18 -27.75 3.84 -23.29
C TYR A 18 -27.43 3.71 -21.80
N LEU A 19 -28.31 3.06 -21.03
CA LEU A 19 -28.11 2.77 -19.61
C LEU A 19 -26.97 1.77 -19.40
N GLY A 20 -26.93 0.69 -20.20
CA GLY A 20 -25.84 -0.29 -20.18
C GLY A 20 -24.50 0.33 -20.50
N ARG A 21 -24.43 1.21 -21.52
CA ARG A 21 -23.21 1.95 -21.85
C ARG A 21 -22.77 2.88 -20.70
N ARG A 22 -23.70 3.63 -20.08
CA ARG A 22 -23.39 4.50 -18.92
C ARG A 22 -22.90 3.71 -17.70
N LEU A 23 -23.50 2.57 -17.40
CA LEU A 23 -23.07 1.66 -16.32
C LEU A 23 -21.67 1.12 -16.59
N SER A 24 -21.39 0.64 -17.81
CA SER A 24 -20.06 0.16 -18.18
C SER A 24 -19.00 1.25 -18.07
N PHE A 25 -19.30 2.49 -18.49
CA PHE A 25 -18.40 3.63 -18.32
C PHE A 25 -18.14 3.99 -16.85
N LEU A 26 -19.15 3.90 -15.99
CA LEU A 26 -19.00 4.13 -14.55
C LEU A 26 -18.15 3.05 -13.90
N VAL A 27 -18.37 1.78 -14.24
CA VAL A 27 -17.60 0.65 -13.72
C VAL A 27 -16.13 0.76 -14.14
N ILE A 28 -15.84 1.01 -15.43
CA ILE A 28 -14.47 1.19 -15.93
C ILE A 28 -13.77 2.33 -15.19
N ARG A 29 -14.49 3.43 -14.94
CA ARG A 29 -13.96 4.59 -14.24
C ARG A 29 -13.67 4.30 -12.76
N TRP A 30 -14.56 3.58 -12.07
CA TRP A 30 -14.35 3.16 -10.68
C TRP A 30 -13.17 2.20 -10.55
N VAL A 31 -13.10 1.19 -11.43
CA VAL A 31 -11.96 0.26 -11.50
C VAL A 31 -10.66 1.03 -11.78
N GLY A 32 -10.67 1.95 -12.74
CA GLY A 32 -9.51 2.81 -13.03
C GLY A 32 -9.08 3.69 -11.86
N CYS A 33 -10.02 4.25 -11.10
CA CYS A 33 -9.71 5.01 -9.89
C CYS A 33 -9.08 4.13 -8.80
N CYS A 34 -9.63 2.94 -8.54
CA CYS A 34 -9.10 2.01 -7.55
C CYS A 34 -7.70 1.53 -7.92
N VAL A 35 -7.52 1.08 -9.18
CA VAL A 35 -6.22 0.63 -9.70
C VAL A 35 -5.21 1.77 -9.69
N GLY A 36 -5.59 2.96 -10.15
CA GLY A 36 -4.74 4.16 -10.11
C GLY A 36 -4.31 4.52 -8.69
N GLY A 37 -5.23 4.46 -7.72
CA GLY A 37 -4.93 4.74 -6.31
C GLY A 37 -3.93 3.75 -5.70
N VAL A 38 -4.11 2.44 -5.95
CA VAL A 38 -3.15 1.43 -5.49
C VAL A 38 -1.78 1.63 -6.13
N LEU A 39 -1.73 1.87 -7.44
CA LEU A 39 -0.48 2.16 -8.16
C LEU A 39 0.21 3.41 -7.62
N ALA A 40 -0.55 4.46 -7.28
CA ALA A 40 -0.01 5.69 -6.71
C ALA A 40 0.67 5.44 -5.35
N LEU A 41 0.07 4.61 -4.50
CA LEU A 41 0.65 4.22 -3.22
C LEU A 41 1.93 3.40 -3.40
N LEU A 42 1.93 2.44 -4.33
CA LEU A 42 3.13 1.67 -4.67
C LEU A 42 4.26 2.57 -5.19
N VAL A 43 3.94 3.48 -6.11
CA VAL A 43 4.90 4.48 -6.62
C VAL A 43 5.38 5.39 -5.50
N ALA A 44 4.53 5.78 -4.57
CA ALA A 44 4.93 6.60 -3.43
C ALA A 44 5.95 5.88 -2.55
N VAL A 45 5.75 4.59 -2.25
CA VAL A 45 6.74 3.78 -1.52
C VAL A 45 8.05 3.71 -2.30
N ARG A 46 8.01 3.42 -3.61
CA ARG A 46 9.23 3.36 -4.44
C ARG A 46 9.95 4.70 -4.53
N ALA A 47 9.21 5.80 -4.64
CA ALA A 47 9.76 7.15 -4.64
C ALA A 47 10.38 7.49 -3.27
N GLN A 48 9.73 7.13 -2.16
CA GLN A 48 10.31 7.27 -0.83
C GLN A 48 11.63 6.48 -0.70
N LEU A 49 11.68 5.24 -1.21
CA LEU A 49 12.91 4.45 -1.25
C LEU A 49 14.01 5.08 -2.11
N ALA A 50 13.66 5.66 -3.26
CA ALA A 50 14.63 6.37 -4.10
C ALA A 50 15.15 7.65 -3.44
N ILE A 51 14.28 8.33 -2.67
CA ILE A 51 14.54 9.58 -1.95
C ILE A 51 15.13 9.30 -0.55
N LEU A 52 15.48 8.06 -0.16
CA LEU A 52 16.05 7.71 1.17
C LEU A 52 17.34 8.47 1.59
N ASP A 53 17.78 9.45 0.82
CA ASP A 53 18.80 10.44 1.17
C ASP A 53 18.20 11.72 1.84
N VAL A 54 16.88 11.91 1.77
CA VAL A 54 16.15 13.03 2.36
C VAL A 54 14.95 12.46 3.11
N GLN A 55 14.95 12.57 4.43
CA GLN A 55 13.95 12.03 5.39
C GLN A 55 12.49 12.48 5.16
N THR A 56 12.17 13.09 4.02
CA THR A 56 10.87 13.69 3.74
C THR A 56 9.95 12.70 3.04
N VAL A 57 9.15 12.00 3.84
CA VAL A 57 7.96 11.21 3.45
C VAL A 57 7.08 11.97 2.43
N SER A 58 7.06 13.30 2.52
CA SER A 58 6.33 14.21 1.63
C SER A 58 6.79 14.16 0.16
N GLY A 59 8.07 13.91 -0.11
CA GLY A 59 8.61 13.86 -1.48
C GLY A 59 8.03 12.71 -2.28
N GLY A 60 8.05 11.49 -1.73
CA GLY A 60 7.49 10.33 -2.43
C GLY A 60 5.96 10.32 -2.46
N LEU A 61 5.28 10.88 -1.45
CA LEU A 61 3.83 11.12 -1.51
C LEU A 61 3.46 12.09 -2.64
N ALA A 62 4.25 13.15 -2.85
CA ALA A 62 4.05 14.07 -3.95
C ALA A 62 4.23 13.39 -5.32
N THR A 63 5.27 12.55 -5.48
CA THR A 63 5.49 11.80 -6.72
C THR A 63 4.37 10.81 -7.03
N GLY A 64 3.91 10.05 -6.03
CA GLY A 64 2.75 9.15 -6.17
C GLY A 64 1.47 9.93 -6.54
N GLY A 65 1.25 11.07 -5.90
CA GLY A 65 0.16 11.99 -6.25
C GLY A 65 0.21 12.50 -7.69
N LEU A 66 1.41 12.77 -8.23
CA LEU A 66 1.60 13.23 -9.60
C LEU A 66 1.30 12.15 -10.65
N VAL A 67 1.69 10.89 -10.39
CA VAL A 67 1.37 9.77 -11.29
C VAL A 67 -0.14 9.52 -11.32
N LEU A 68 -0.79 9.53 -10.15
CA LEU A 68 -2.24 9.42 -10.04
C LEU A 68 -2.96 10.55 -10.80
N PHE A 69 -2.47 11.78 -10.63
CA PHE A 69 -2.94 12.95 -11.36
C PHE A 69 -2.88 12.75 -12.87
N ALA A 70 -1.78 12.21 -13.40
CA ALA A 70 -1.62 11.97 -14.83
C ALA A 70 -2.58 10.89 -15.34
N SER A 71 -2.68 9.75 -14.64
CA SER A 71 -3.60 8.66 -14.98
C SER A 71 -5.06 9.10 -14.97
N LEU A 72 -5.46 9.91 -13.98
CA LEU A 72 -6.81 10.44 -13.93
C LEU A 72 -7.04 11.53 -14.96
N ARG A 73 -6.09 12.45 -15.20
CA ARG A 73 -6.24 13.44 -16.27
C ARG A 73 -6.49 12.77 -17.63
N PHE A 74 -5.84 11.64 -17.89
CA PHE A 74 -6.09 10.82 -19.06
C PHE A 74 -7.52 10.23 -19.08
N VAL A 75 -7.96 9.61 -17.98
CA VAL A 75 -9.33 9.05 -17.85
C VAL A 75 -10.42 10.14 -17.86
N LEU A 76 -10.12 11.34 -17.36
CA LEU A 76 -11.03 12.48 -17.18
C LEU A 76 -11.07 13.43 -18.39
N ARG A 77 -10.18 13.26 -19.37
CA ARG A 77 -10.12 14.02 -20.62
C ARG A 77 -11.48 14.05 -21.35
N PHE A 78 -12.37 13.12 -21.02
CA PHE A 78 -13.69 12.91 -21.63
C PHE A 78 -14.90 13.55 -20.92
N GLY A 79 -14.77 14.70 -20.21
CA GLY A 79 -15.89 15.66 -20.23
C GLY A 79 -16.39 16.35 -18.94
N SER A 80 -15.54 16.97 -18.11
CA SER A 80 -15.96 18.16 -17.32
C SER A 80 -14.78 18.85 -16.59
N VAL A 81 -14.59 20.15 -16.83
CA VAL A 81 -13.52 20.97 -16.21
C VAL A 81 -13.71 21.15 -14.70
N ARG A 82 -14.96 21.30 -14.22
CA ARG A 82 -15.25 21.42 -12.78
C ARG A 82 -14.93 20.12 -12.01
N ARG A 83 -15.24 18.96 -12.59
CA ARG A 83 -14.88 17.66 -12.00
C ARG A 83 -13.39 17.38 -12.09
N ALA A 84 -12.73 17.88 -13.13
CA ALA A 84 -11.28 17.86 -13.21
C ALA A 84 -10.71 18.66 -12.03
N GLY A 85 -11.12 19.91 -11.82
CA GLY A 85 -10.70 20.76 -10.69
C GLY A 85 -10.80 20.07 -9.32
N SER A 86 -11.94 19.47 -8.99
CA SER A 86 -12.13 18.76 -7.72
C SER A 86 -11.23 17.53 -7.56
N LEU A 87 -10.93 16.81 -8.64
CA LEU A 87 -10.07 15.62 -8.61
C LEU A 87 -8.57 16.00 -8.61
N LEU A 88 -8.22 17.15 -9.19
CA LEU A 88 -6.85 17.69 -9.20
C LEU A 88 -6.41 18.18 -7.82
N VAL A 89 -7.34 18.62 -6.96
CA VAL A 89 -7.05 19.09 -5.60
C VAL A 89 -7.43 18.06 -4.54
N GLY A 90 -8.61 17.47 -4.64
CA GLY A 90 -9.13 16.56 -3.61
C GLY A 90 -8.33 15.27 -3.50
N LEU A 91 -7.77 14.78 -4.61
CA LEU A 91 -7.10 13.48 -4.59
C LEU A 91 -5.65 13.52 -4.07
N PRO A 92 -4.79 14.51 -4.42
CA PRO A 92 -3.54 14.71 -3.71
C PRO A 92 -3.75 14.92 -2.21
N LEU A 93 -4.80 15.65 -1.82
CA LEU A 93 -5.17 15.82 -0.41
C LEU A 93 -5.51 14.48 0.24
N VAL A 94 -6.35 13.65 -0.38
CA VAL A 94 -6.65 12.29 0.11
C VAL A 94 -5.40 11.43 0.19
N MET A 95 -4.50 11.49 -0.79
CA MET A 95 -3.22 10.75 -0.75
C MET A 95 -2.33 11.19 0.41
N VAL A 96 -2.21 12.49 0.67
CA VAL A 96 -1.46 13.04 1.81
C VAL A 96 -2.11 12.62 3.12
N LEU A 97 -3.44 12.69 3.24
CA LEU A 97 -4.17 12.26 4.43
C LEU A 97 -3.99 10.75 4.67
N MET A 98 -4.13 9.93 3.63
CA MET A 98 -3.95 8.48 3.71
C MET A 98 -2.50 8.11 4.01
N GLY A 99 -1.51 8.78 3.42
CA GLY A 99 -0.09 8.57 3.74
C GLY A 99 0.27 9.00 5.16
N SER A 100 -0.33 10.08 5.65
CA SER A 100 -0.16 10.55 7.04
C SER A 100 -0.80 9.58 8.02
N LEU A 101 -2.01 9.08 7.72
CA LEU A 101 -2.66 8.04 8.50
C LEU A 101 -1.82 6.75 8.46
N ALA A 102 -1.30 6.40 7.28
CA ALA A 102 -0.50 5.20 7.07
C ALA A 102 0.82 5.19 7.84
N THR A 103 1.33 6.36 8.20
CA THR A 103 2.57 6.50 8.97
C THR A 103 2.30 6.70 10.46
N THR A 104 1.15 7.24 10.87
CA THR A 104 0.87 7.53 12.28
C THR A 104 0.02 6.47 12.97
N HIS A 105 -0.80 5.75 12.23
CA HIS A 105 -1.75 4.79 12.78
C HIS A 105 -1.57 3.42 12.13
N PHE A 106 -1.86 2.34 12.86
CA PHE A 106 -2.03 1.00 12.31
C PHE A 106 -3.02 0.24 13.21
N PRO A 107 -3.91 -0.61 12.67
CA PRO A 107 -4.98 -1.16 13.51
C PRO A 107 -4.45 -2.10 14.60
N PRO A 108 -4.92 -1.98 15.86
CA PRO A 108 -4.37 -2.73 16.99
C PRO A 108 -4.42 -4.26 16.83
N SER A 109 -5.45 -4.78 16.15
CA SER A 109 -5.63 -6.21 15.87
C SER A 109 -4.54 -6.82 14.98
N ASN A 110 -3.76 -5.99 14.29
CA ASN A 110 -2.69 -6.41 13.42
C ASN A 110 -1.32 -6.45 14.13
N PHE A 111 -1.28 -6.29 15.45
CA PHE A 111 -0.08 -6.47 16.26
C PHE A 111 -0.20 -7.73 17.11
N LYS A 112 0.93 -8.42 17.32
CA LYS A 112 0.99 -9.60 18.20
C LYS A 112 0.60 -9.28 19.65
N SER A 113 0.91 -8.09 20.14
CA SER A 113 0.55 -7.62 21.47
C SER A 113 0.57 -6.08 21.55
N ASP A 114 0.12 -5.52 22.67
CA ASP A 114 0.12 -4.08 22.90
C ASP A 114 1.53 -3.49 23.07
N GLU A 115 2.48 -4.27 23.57
CA GLU A 115 3.89 -3.88 23.66
C GLU A 115 4.48 -3.68 22.26
N VAL A 116 4.24 -4.64 21.36
CA VAL A 116 4.65 -4.57 19.95
C VAL A 116 4.00 -3.37 19.25
N ARG A 117 2.73 -3.08 19.57
CA ARG A 117 2.01 -1.91 19.04
C ARG A 117 2.64 -0.59 19.45
N ALA A 118 3.15 -0.48 20.68
CA ALA A 118 3.81 0.73 21.16
C ALA A 118 5.08 1.08 20.36
N GLU A 119 5.68 0.10 19.68
CA GLU A 119 6.88 0.28 18.87
C GLU A 119 6.59 0.77 17.44
N TRP A 120 5.32 0.89 17.03
CA TRP A 120 4.94 1.28 15.67
C TRP A 120 5.70 2.52 15.18
N THR A 121 5.77 3.57 16.01
CA THR A 121 6.41 4.83 15.65
C THR A 121 7.93 4.76 15.58
N HIS A 122 8.54 3.69 16.09
CA HIS A 122 9.98 3.43 15.98
C HIS A 122 10.36 2.78 14.64
N LEU A 123 9.39 2.29 13.86
CA LEU A 123 9.65 1.84 12.49
C LEU A 123 9.87 3.04 11.56
N HIS A 124 10.75 2.83 10.59
CA HIS A 124 10.98 3.81 9.54
C HIS A 124 9.66 4.15 8.82
N PRO A 125 9.33 5.44 8.59
CA PRO A 125 8.05 5.83 7.98
C PRO A 125 7.74 5.16 6.64
N THR A 126 8.76 4.88 5.82
CA THR A 126 8.58 4.14 4.55
C THR A 126 8.13 2.70 4.78
N LEU A 127 8.66 2.02 5.81
CA LEU A 127 8.18 0.68 6.17
C LEU A 127 6.75 0.72 6.68
N ARG A 128 6.42 1.70 7.53
CA ARG A 128 5.05 1.91 8.01
C ARG A 128 4.07 2.08 6.87
N HIS A 129 4.42 2.91 5.89
CA HIS A 129 3.61 3.13 4.69
C HIS A 129 3.45 1.83 3.89
N ALA A 130 4.54 1.10 3.63
CA ALA A 130 4.51 -0.17 2.91
C ALA A 130 3.65 -1.24 3.61
N LEU A 131 3.73 -1.33 4.94
CA LEU A 131 2.91 -2.21 5.77
C LEU A 131 1.42 -1.85 5.67
N TRP A 132 1.10 -0.56 5.62
CA TRP A 132 -0.28 -0.10 5.39
C TRP A 132 -0.82 -0.51 4.02
N VAL A 133 -0.01 -0.34 2.97
CA VAL A 133 -0.37 -0.79 1.62
C VAL A 133 -0.59 -2.30 1.59
N ALA A 134 0.30 -3.07 2.22
CA ALA A 134 0.15 -4.52 2.33
C ALA A 134 -1.14 -4.92 3.06
N ARG A 135 -1.46 -4.24 4.16
CA ARG A 135 -2.68 -4.49 4.94
C ARG A 135 -3.97 -4.23 4.13
N LEU A 136 -3.98 -3.29 3.18
CA LEU A 136 -5.15 -3.06 2.33
C LEU A 136 -5.50 -4.31 1.51
N GLY A 137 -4.50 -5.06 1.06
CA GLY A 137 -4.68 -6.34 0.36
C GLY A 137 -4.79 -7.54 1.30
N ASP A 138 -4.39 -7.38 2.56
CA ASP A 138 -4.40 -8.43 3.58
C ASP A 138 -4.76 -7.89 4.98
N PRO A 139 -6.06 -7.85 5.31
CA PRO A 139 -6.51 -7.36 6.61
C PRO A 139 -6.06 -8.21 7.80
N THR A 140 -5.63 -9.46 7.59
CA THR A 140 -5.23 -10.39 8.66
C THR A 140 -3.72 -10.44 8.90
N LEU A 141 -2.94 -9.62 8.20
CA LEU A 141 -1.50 -9.49 8.39
C LEU A 141 -1.16 -9.10 9.85
N VAL A 142 -0.23 -9.82 10.50
CA VAL A 142 0.16 -9.56 11.89
C VAL A 142 1.65 -9.23 11.99
N LEU A 143 1.97 -8.10 12.62
CA LEU A 143 3.33 -7.68 12.96
C LEU A 143 3.74 -8.33 14.28
N THR A 144 4.91 -8.96 14.29
CA THR A 144 5.42 -9.65 15.49
C THR A 144 6.55 -8.91 16.16
N ASP A 145 7.49 -8.35 15.39
CA ASP A 145 8.66 -7.64 15.93
C ASP A 145 9.04 -6.44 15.03
N PRO A 146 8.57 -5.22 15.36
CA PRO A 146 8.96 -3.95 14.73
C PRO A 146 10.35 -3.47 15.12
N ARG A 147 10.80 -3.83 16.32
CA ARG A 147 12.11 -3.48 16.84
C ARG A 147 12.62 -4.62 17.70
N ARG A 148 13.95 -4.77 17.77
CA ARG A 148 14.61 -5.61 18.77
C ARG A 148 15.73 -4.82 19.43
N GLY A 149 16.12 -5.20 20.63
CA GLY A 149 17.31 -4.73 21.31
C GLY A 149 18.34 -5.84 21.49
N PRO A 150 19.60 -5.50 21.81
CA PRO A 150 20.62 -6.47 22.20
C PRO A 150 20.16 -7.45 23.29
N HIS A 151 19.33 -6.98 24.21
CA HIS A 151 18.76 -7.81 25.27
C HIS A 151 17.89 -8.96 24.73
N ASP A 152 17.08 -8.71 23.70
CA ASP A 152 16.16 -9.71 23.15
C ASP A 152 16.93 -10.85 22.48
N TYR A 153 18.02 -10.53 21.77
CA TYR A 153 18.91 -11.55 21.21
C TYR A 153 19.61 -12.39 22.28
N ARG A 154 19.99 -11.78 23.42
CA ARG A 154 20.55 -12.51 24.56
C ARG A 154 19.53 -13.47 25.17
N LEU A 155 18.28 -13.04 25.35
CA LEU A 155 17.20 -13.90 25.83
C LEU A 155 16.95 -15.10 24.89
N MET A 156 17.17 -14.91 23.59
CA MET A 156 17.07 -15.97 22.58
C MET A 156 18.32 -16.87 22.51
N GLY A 157 19.37 -16.59 23.29
CA GLY A 157 20.65 -17.31 23.22
C GLY A 157 21.41 -17.10 21.90
N LEU A 158 21.06 -16.06 21.12
CA LEU A 158 21.67 -15.75 19.85
C LEU A 158 22.88 -14.83 20.03
N ARG A 159 23.88 -14.96 19.14
CA ARG A 159 24.98 -14.00 19.07
C ARG A 159 24.42 -12.62 18.72
N LEU A 160 24.85 -11.60 19.46
CA LEU A 160 24.47 -10.20 19.26
C LEU A 160 24.86 -9.75 17.85
N PRO A 161 23.90 -9.53 16.94
CA PRO A 161 24.21 -8.97 15.63
C PRO A 161 24.35 -7.46 15.80
N PHE A 162 25.56 -6.92 15.73
CA PHE A 162 25.81 -5.47 15.86
C PHE A 162 25.13 -4.64 14.76
N THR A 163 24.80 -5.27 13.63
CA THR A 163 24.25 -4.63 12.43
C THR A 163 22.82 -5.07 12.12
N SER A 164 22.08 -5.51 13.15
CA SER A 164 20.67 -5.85 12.97
C SER A 164 19.85 -4.63 12.54
N ARG A 165 19.06 -4.76 11.49
CA ARG A 165 18.13 -3.70 11.05
C ARG A 165 16.90 -3.56 11.94
N HIS A 166 16.69 -4.51 12.85
CA HIS A 166 15.73 -4.37 13.94
C HIS A 166 16.21 -3.36 15.00
N TYR A 167 17.49 -2.98 14.99
CA TYR A 167 18.00 -1.89 15.82
C TYR A 167 17.70 -0.53 15.19
N PRO A 168 17.55 0.53 15.99
CA PRO A 168 17.61 1.89 15.47
C PRO A 168 18.89 2.12 14.68
N GLN A 169 18.74 2.57 13.44
CA GLN A 169 19.86 2.97 12.60
C GLN A 169 20.26 4.43 12.92
N SER A 170 21.15 5.02 12.12
CA SER A 170 21.63 6.40 12.32
C SER A 170 20.52 7.47 12.27
N ASP A 171 19.39 7.17 11.62
CA ASP A 171 18.20 8.02 11.58
C ASP A 171 17.26 7.83 12.79
N GLY A 172 17.61 6.94 13.72
CA GLY A 172 16.85 6.65 14.94
C GLY A 172 15.70 5.64 14.75
N TYR A 173 15.51 5.09 13.55
CA TYR A 173 14.41 4.16 13.26
C TYR A 173 14.91 2.73 13.06
N ALA A 174 14.07 1.76 13.40
CA ALA A 174 14.25 0.38 12.95
C ALA A 174 13.93 0.29 11.45
N HIS A 175 14.79 -0.41 10.72
CA HIS A 175 14.76 -0.58 9.26
C HIS A 175 14.31 -1.98 8.86
N ALA A 176 13.77 -2.75 9.81
CA ALA A 176 13.17 -4.05 9.56
C ALA A 176 11.99 -4.33 10.47
N VAL A 177 11.15 -5.29 10.06
CA VAL A 177 9.98 -5.76 10.81
C VAL A 177 9.72 -7.22 10.45
N ASP A 178 9.30 -8.02 11.43
CA ASP A 178 8.89 -9.40 11.21
C ASP A 178 7.37 -9.51 11.16
N LEU A 179 6.89 -10.32 10.21
CA LEU A 179 5.47 -10.65 10.01
C LEU A 179 5.21 -12.11 10.33
N ARG A 180 4.07 -12.37 10.97
CA ARG A 180 3.59 -13.72 11.20
C ARG A 180 3.17 -14.38 9.88
N VAL A 181 3.61 -15.62 9.68
CA VAL A 181 3.25 -16.42 8.49
C VAL A 181 2.50 -17.70 8.81
N HIS A 182 2.58 -18.24 10.03
CA HIS A 182 2.04 -19.56 10.37
C HIS A 182 0.50 -19.67 10.31
N ASP A 183 -0.21 -18.58 10.60
CA ASP A 183 -1.68 -18.51 10.52
C ASP A 183 -2.20 -18.28 9.08
N ALA A 184 -1.31 -18.11 8.11
CA ALA A 184 -1.64 -17.82 6.71
C ALA A 184 -1.18 -18.94 5.78
N GLY A 185 -1.95 -19.23 4.73
CA GLY A 185 -1.59 -20.24 3.75
C GLY A 185 -0.36 -19.83 2.92
N ASP A 186 0.35 -20.81 2.34
CA ASP A 186 1.57 -20.55 1.57
C ASP A 186 1.37 -19.60 0.39
N LEU A 187 0.22 -19.67 -0.29
CA LEU A 187 -0.10 -18.72 -1.37
C LEU A 187 -0.22 -17.28 -0.86
N GLN A 188 -0.83 -17.07 0.30
CA GLN A 188 -0.96 -15.75 0.91
C GLN A 188 0.42 -15.23 1.35
N ASN A 189 1.24 -16.09 1.96
CA ASN A 189 2.62 -15.74 2.34
C ASN A 189 3.49 -15.41 1.13
N TRP A 190 3.36 -16.16 0.03
CA TRP A 190 4.02 -15.87 -1.24
C TRP A 190 3.56 -14.54 -1.82
N ALA A 191 2.26 -14.26 -1.81
CA ALA A 191 1.71 -12.99 -2.30
C ALA A 191 2.19 -11.80 -1.44
N ARG A 192 2.23 -11.94 -0.12
CA ARG A 192 2.80 -10.95 0.81
C ARG A 192 4.25 -10.64 0.43
N GLN A 193 5.08 -11.68 0.33
CA GLN A 193 6.50 -11.53 -0.01
C GLN A 193 6.67 -10.84 -1.37
N GLY A 194 5.93 -11.28 -2.39
CA GLY A 194 5.94 -10.67 -3.72
C GLY A 194 5.54 -9.20 -3.72
N LEU A 195 4.55 -8.80 -2.92
CA LEU A 195 4.13 -7.40 -2.81
C LEU A 195 5.22 -6.52 -2.20
N PHE A 196 5.90 -6.96 -1.14
CA PHE A 196 7.01 -6.20 -0.54
C PHE A 196 8.20 -6.06 -1.51
N LEU A 197 8.53 -7.13 -2.24
CA LEU A 197 9.55 -7.08 -3.30
C LEU A 197 9.16 -6.11 -4.43
N LEU A 198 7.89 -6.11 -4.85
CA LEU A 198 7.34 -5.17 -5.83
C LEU A 198 7.38 -3.72 -5.34
N MET A 199 7.28 -3.49 -4.04
CA MET A 199 7.50 -2.16 -3.44
C MET A 199 8.97 -1.76 -3.37
N GLY A 200 9.90 -2.68 -3.57
CA GLY A 200 11.35 -2.43 -3.53
C GLY A 200 12.01 -2.66 -2.18
N LEU A 201 11.29 -3.31 -1.26
CA LEU A 201 11.82 -3.75 0.03
C LEU A 201 12.48 -5.12 -0.13
N ARG A 202 13.32 -5.49 0.83
CA ARG A 202 13.76 -6.88 0.99
C ARG A 202 12.69 -7.64 1.78
N ALA A 203 12.42 -8.87 1.36
CA ALA A 203 11.42 -9.73 1.99
C ALA A 203 11.92 -11.18 1.96
N GLU A 204 12.24 -11.73 3.13
CA GLU A 204 12.88 -13.03 3.29
C GLU A 204 12.10 -13.84 4.35
N ARG A 205 11.59 -15.03 3.98
CA ARG A 205 10.94 -15.92 4.94
C ARG A 205 11.99 -16.75 5.64
N HIS A 206 12.04 -16.66 6.97
CA HIS A 206 12.86 -17.52 7.79
C HIS A 206 12.02 -18.67 8.30
N VAL A 207 12.28 -19.88 7.78
CA VAL A 207 11.58 -21.10 8.20
C VAL A 207 12.33 -21.73 9.38
N GLY A 208 11.61 -22.15 10.42
CA GLY A 208 12.19 -22.78 11.60
C GLY A 208 11.33 -22.59 12.86
N THR A 209 11.97 -22.57 14.04
CA THR A 209 11.30 -22.46 15.35
C THR A 209 10.50 -21.17 15.53
N ALA A 210 10.81 -20.12 14.77
CA ALA A 210 10.04 -18.89 14.71
C ALA A 210 9.79 -18.56 13.23
N ASP A 211 8.91 -19.30 12.55
CA ASP A 211 8.59 -19.03 11.15
C ASP A 211 7.97 -17.63 10.99
N HIS A 212 8.65 -16.76 10.25
CA HIS A 212 8.24 -15.37 10.01
C HIS A 212 8.73 -14.90 8.65
N LEU A 213 8.07 -13.86 8.13
CA LEU A 213 8.50 -13.11 6.96
C LEU A 213 9.18 -11.83 7.43
N HIS A 214 10.49 -11.75 7.24
CA HIS A 214 11.32 -10.61 7.56
C HIS A 214 11.29 -9.58 6.43
N ILE A 215 10.87 -8.36 6.72
CA ILE A 215 10.81 -7.24 5.76
C ILE A 215 11.81 -6.18 6.17
N SER A 216 12.61 -5.65 5.23
CA SER A 216 13.57 -4.58 5.54
C SER A 216 13.78 -3.59 4.40
N LEU A 217 14.23 -2.38 4.74
CA LEU A 217 14.69 -1.39 3.76
C LEU A 217 15.92 -1.92 3.00
N PRO A 218 16.10 -1.57 1.72
CA PRO A 218 17.29 -1.96 0.95
C PRO A 218 18.56 -1.31 1.52
N VAL A 219 19.66 -2.07 1.57
CA VAL A 219 20.99 -1.57 1.94
C VAL A 219 21.58 -0.81 0.77
N LYS A 220 22.04 0.43 0.99
CA LYS A 220 22.76 1.21 -0.03
C LYS A 220 24.27 0.93 -0.06
N ASP A 221 24.87 0.37 1.00
CA ASP A 221 26.29 -0.01 1.02
C ASP A 221 26.59 -1.33 1.77
N PRO A 222 27.23 -2.33 1.12
CA PRO A 222 27.74 -3.53 1.80
C PRO A 222 28.94 -3.27 2.73
N SER A 223 29.57 -2.10 2.63
CA SER A 223 30.80 -1.71 3.35
C SER A 223 30.54 -0.88 4.61
N ALA A 224 29.29 -0.53 4.91
CA ALA A 224 28.91 0.22 6.11
C ALA A 224 28.49 -0.70 7.28
N ILE A 225 29.09 -1.90 7.36
CA ILE A 225 28.95 -2.89 8.44
C ILE A 225 30.31 -3.06 9.10
#